data_AF-A0A174A663-F1
#
_entry.id   AF-A0A174A663-F1
#
_cell.length_a   1.000
_cell.length_b   1.000
_cell.length_c   1.000
_cell.angle_alpha   90.00
_cell.angle_beta   90.00
_cell.angle_gamma   90.00
#
_symmetry.space_group_name_H-M   'P 1'
#
loop_
_entity.id
_entity.type
_entity.pdbx_description
1 polymer ?
#
loop_
_entity_poly.entity_id
_entity_poly.type
_entity_poly.pdbx_seq_one_letter_code
_entity_poly.pdbx_strand_id
1 'polypeptide(L)'
;MIGGGKAGNIISPNPNTIAVSEAFKVDLTSLMMKNFIPAICAVVVTILLSTMLSKKQGVQVTENDLEQKEDKNLPSFIQAVAGPVVVVILLAFRPEQR
;
A
#
# COMPACT_ATOMS: atom_id res chain seq x y z
N MET A 1 -2.40 8.42 1.72
CA MET A 1 -2.88 8.27 0.32
C MET A 1 -3.83 7.08 0.26
N ILE A 2 -5.15 7.31 0.29
CA ILE A 2 -6.16 6.22 0.26
C ILE A 2 -6.93 6.39 -1.05
N GLY A 3 -6.87 5.40 -1.94
CA GLY A 3 -7.51 5.44 -3.27
C GLY A 3 -6.57 5.85 -4.40
N GLY A 4 -6.35 7.15 -4.59
CA GLY A 4 -5.63 7.68 -5.76
C GLY A 4 -4.22 7.09 -5.97
N GLY A 5 -3.44 6.95 -4.89
CA GLY A 5 -2.10 6.35 -4.98
C GLY A 5 -2.10 4.87 -5.36
N LYS A 6 -3.11 4.10 -4.95
CA LYS A 6 -3.24 2.68 -5.31
C LYS A 6 -3.78 2.51 -6.73
N ALA A 7 -4.74 3.32 -7.14
CA ALA A 7 -5.25 3.36 -8.51
C ALA A 7 -4.15 3.79 -9.50
N GLY A 8 -3.38 4.83 -9.16
CA GLY A 8 -2.22 5.29 -9.93
C GLY A 8 -1.15 4.21 -10.10
N ASN A 9 -0.93 3.39 -9.06
CA ASN A 9 0.03 2.29 -9.14
C ASN A 9 -0.33 1.28 -10.25
N ILE A 10 -1.62 0.94 -10.41
CA ILE A 10 -2.10 -0.05 -11.41
C ILE A 10 -1.94 0.46 -12.86
N ILE A 11 -2.00 1.77 -13.10
CA ILE A 11 -1.85 2.39 -14.43
C ILE A 11 -0.42 2.91 -14.68
N SER A 12 0.55 2.47 -13.89
CA SER A 12 1.96 2.88 -13.98
C SER A 12 2.87 1.67 -14.24
N PRO A 13 4.09 1.86 -14.76
CA PRO A 13 5.07 0.79 -14.91
C PRO A 13 5.68 0.43 -13.54
N ASN A 14 4.91 -0.26 -12.70
CA ASN A 14 5.34 -0.76 -11.41
C ASN A 14 5.81 -2.24 -11.50
N PRO A 15 6.61 -2.76 -10.55
CA PRO A 15 7.10 -4.15 -10.56
C PRO A 15 6.02 -5.23 -10.68
N ASN A 16 4.87 -5.06 -10.04
CA ASN A 16 3.73 -5.98 -10.14
C ASN A 16 3.09 -5.93 -11.54
N THR A 17 2.94 -4.75 -12.15
CA THR A 17 2.41 -4.61 -13.51
C THR A 17 3.37 -5.21 -14.53
N ILE A 18 4.68 -5.06 -14.31
CA ILE A 18 5.74 -5.65 -15.13
C ILE A 18 5.71 -7.19 -15.02
N ALA A 19 5.60 -7.74 -13.81
CA ALA A 19 5.51 -9.18 -13.61
C ALA A 19 4.29 -9.81 -14.32
N VAL A 20 3.14 -9.11 -14.31
CA VAL A 20 1.94 -9.55 -15.04
C VAL A 20 2.14 -9.45 -16.55
N SER A 21 2.76 -8.37 -17.04
CA SER A 21 3.10 -8.20 -18.46
C SER A 21 3.99 -9.34 -18.97
N GLU A 22 5.01 -9.69 -18.19
CA GLU A 22 5.96 -10.77 -18.52
C GLU A 22 5.30 -12.16 -18.45
N ALA A 23 4.53 -12.44 -17.39
CA ALA A 23 3.86 -13.73 -17.21
C ALA A 23 2.83 -14.03 -18.30
N PHE A 24 2.08 -13.01 -18.75
CA PHE A 24 1.04 -13.16 -19.76
C PHE A 24 1.50 -12.78 -21.18
N LYS A 25 2.77 -12.39 -21.36
CA LYS A 25 3.37 -11.95 -22.65
C LYS A 25 2.53 -10.91 -23.39
N VAL A 26 2.02 -9.94 -22.65
CA VAL A 26 1.21 -8.82 -23.18
C VAL A 26 1.96 -7.52 -22.98
N ASP A 27 1.81 -6.58 -23.91
CA ASP A 27 2.49 -5.29 -23.83
C ASP A 27 2.13 -4.53 -22.55
N LEU A 28 3.16 -4.03 -21.85
CA LEU A 28 3.02 -3.29 -20.59
C LEU A 28 2.09 -2.07 -20.75
N THR A 29 2.25 -1.32 -21.83
CA THR A 29 1.40 -0.15 -22.14
C THR A 29 -0.05 -0.55 -22.36
N SER A 30 -0.30 -1.70 -23.03
CA SER A 30 -1.64 -2.22 -23.26
C SER A 30 -2.31 -2.61 -21.94
N LEU A 31 -1.58 -3.28 -21.04
CA LEU A 31 -2.06 -3.59 -19.69
C LEU A 31 -2.40 -2.34 -18.88
N MET A 32 -1.53 -1.33 -18.89
CA MET A 32 -1.76 -0.07 -18.18
C MET A 32 -3.03 0.63 -18.71
N MET A 33 -3.22 0.69 -20.03
CA MET A 33 -4.40 1.28 -20.64
C MET A 33 -5.68 0.49 -20.34
N LYS A 34 -5.60 -0.85 -20.33
CA LYS A 34 -6.73 -1.72 -19.99
C LYS A 34 -7.19 -1.53 -18.55
N ASN A 35 -6.27 -1.16 -17.66
CA ASN A 35 -6.55 -0.85 -16.27
C ASN A 35 -7.03 0.59 -16.00
N PHE A 36 -7.10 1.45 -17.02
CA PHE A 36 -7.51 2.85 -16.86
C PHE A 36 -8.95 2.99 -16.34
N ILE A 37 -9.89 2.25 -16.93
CA ILE A 37 -11.30 2.23 -16.51
C ILE A 37 -11.43 1.69 -15.07
N PRO A 38 -10.84 0.53 -14.72
CA PRO A 38 -10.78 0.06 -13.33
C PRO A 38 -10.21 1.09 -12.35
N ALA A 39 -9.16 1.82 -12.73
CA ALA A 39 -8.54 2.83 -11.87
C ALA A 39 -9.48 4.01 -11.55
N ILE A 40 -10.23 4.50 -12.55
CA ILE A 40 -11.24 5.55 -12.33
C ILE A 40 -12.33 5.04 -11.39
N CYS A 41 -12.85 3.84 -11.64
CA CYS A 41 -13.86 3.23 -10.78
C CYS A 41 -13.36 3.10 -9.34
N ALA A 42 -12.11 2.67 -9.13
CA ALA A 42 -11.51 2.55 -7.80
C ALA A 42 -11.43 3.91 -7.08
N VAL A 43 -11.07 4.99 -7.78
CA VAL A 43 -11.02 6.34 -7.19
C VAL A 43 -12.42 6.80 -6.80
N VAL A 44 -13.42 6.67 -7.69
CA VAL A 44 -14.81 7.04 -7.42
C VAL A 44 -15.35 6.28 -6.21
N VAL A 45 -15.18 4.96 -6.18
CA VAL A 45 -15.61 4.12 -5.05
C VAL A 45 -14.91 4.54 -3.76
N THR A 46 -13.60 4.83 -3.81
CA THR A 46 -12.88 5.28 -2.61
C THR A 46 -13.42 6.62 -2.10
N ILE A 47 -13.74 7.57 -2.98
CA ILE A 47 -14.33 8.85 -2.60
C ILE A 47 -15.71 8.63 -1.98
N LEU A 48 -16.55 7.79 -2.59
CA LEU A 48 -17.88 7.47 -2.08
C LEU A 48 -17.78 6.82 -0.69
N LEU A 49 -16.96 5.78 -0.54
CA LEU A 49 -16.75 5.09 0.73
C LEU A 49 -16.22 6.02 1.80
N SER A 50 -15.18 6.82 1.49
CA SER A 50 -14.63 7.82 2.40
C SER A 50 -15.69 8.83 2.85
N THR A 51 -16.52 9.30 1.92
CA THR A 51 -17.61 10.23 2.22
C THR A 51 -18.71 9.59 3.06
N MET A 52 -19.09 8.34 2.78
CA MET A 52 -20.08 7.59 3.56
C MET A 52 -19.58 7.31 4.98
N LEU A 53 -18.32 6.90 5.12
CA LEU A 53 -17.66 6.69 6.41
C LEU A 53 -17.55 8.00 7.20
N SER A 54 -17.13 9.08 6.55
CA SER A 54 -17.00 10.40 7.19
C SER A 54 -18.35 10.99 7.63
N LYS A 55 -19.45 10.68 6.92
CA LYS A 55 -20.81 11.09 7.28
C LYS A 55 -21.48 10.17 8.31
N LYS A 56 -20.93 8.98 8.56
CA LYS A 56 -21.45 8.09 9.61
C LYS A 56 -21.08 8.74 10.95
N GLN A 57 -22.10 9.15 11.72
CA GLN A 57 -21.96 9.61 13.11
C GLN A 57 -21.52 8.42 13.98
N GLY A 58 -20.25 8.05 13.90
CA GLY A 58 -19.53 7.26 14.89
C GLY A 58 -18.45 8.16 15.49
N VAL A 59 -18.13 7.92 16.77
CA VAL A 59 -17.17 8.64 17.62
C VAL A 59 -16.24 9.51 16.78
N GLN A 60 -16.51 10.82 16.73
CA GLN A 60 -15.52 11.75 16.25
C GLN A 60 -14.28 11.53 17.11
N VAL A 61 -13.18 11.13 16.49
CA VAL A 61 -11.86 11.05 17.14
C VAL A 61 -11.61 12.44 17.70
N THR A 62 -11.92 12.60 18.98
CA THR A 62 -11.76 13.84 19.71
C THR A 62 -10.28 13.96 20.04
N GLU A 63 -9.76 15.14 20.36
CA GLU A 63 -8.36 15.27 20.79
C GLU A 63 -8.02 14.41 22.03
N ASN A 64 -9.03 13.91 22.73
CA ASN A 64 -8.93 12.93 23.83
C ASN A 64 -8.81 11.46 23.38
N ASP A 65 -9.18 11.15 22.13
CA ASP A 65 -9.05 9.83 21.48
C ASP A 65 -7.73 9.75 20.67
N LEU A 66 -7.11 10.90 20.40
CA LEU A 66 -5.69 10.99 20.08
C LEU A 66 -4.94 10.68 21.38
N GLU A 67 -4.37 9.48 21.46
CA GLU A 67 -3.63 8.96 22.60
C GLU A 67 -2.84 10.08 23.30
N GLN A 68 -3.32 10.40 24.51
CA GLN A 68 -2.71 11.24 25.50
C GLN A 68 -1.22 10.97 25.55
N LYS A 69 -0.40 11.86 24.96
CA LYS A 69 1.08 11.85 24.98
C LYS A 69 1.63 10.48 25.35
N GLU A 70 1.63 9.53 24.40
CA GLU A 70 2.26 8.24 24.62
C GLU A 70 3.63 8.49 25.25
N ASP A 71 3.84 7.98 26.46
CA ASP A 71 5.17 7.68 26.96
C ASP A 71 5.82 6.84 25.86
N LYS A 72 6.65 7.51 25.06
CA LYS A 72 7.29 6.97 23.87
C LYS A 72 8.19 5.81 24.33
N ASN A 73 7.61 4.62 24.45
CA ASN A 73 8.32 3.36 24.56
C ASN A 73 8.93 3.08 23.19
N LEU A 74 9.90 3.93 22.84
CA LEU A 74 10.71 3.77 21.65
C LEU A 74 11.43 2.43 21.80
N PRO A 75 11.41 1.58 20.77
CA PRO A 75 12.17 0.34 20.82
C PRO A 75 13.62 0.67 21.12
N SER A 76 14.23 -0.12 22.01
CA SER A 76 15.68 -0.05 22.23
C SER A 76 16.39 -0.24 20.88
N PHE A 77 17.60 0.30 20.74
CA PHE A 77 18.40 0.21 19.52
C PHE A 77 18.45 -1.21 18.94
N ILE A 78 18.57 -2.22 19.81
CA ILE A 78 18.57 -3.64 19.40
C ILE A 78 17.23 -4.06 18.79
N GLN A 79 16.10 -3.65 19.38
CA GLN A 79 14.76 -3.96 18.86
C GLN A 79 14.50 -3.27 17.52
N ALA A 80 14.98 -2.04 17.33
CA ALA A 80 14.85 -1.32 16.07
C ALA A 80 15.68 -1.95 14.93
N VAL A 81 16.86 -2.50 15.25
CA VAL A 81 17.80 -3.07 14.27
C VAL A 81 17.55 -4.56 13.99
N ALA A 82 16.90 -5.30 14.90
CA ALA A 82 16.63 -6.73 14.73
C ALA A 82 15.84 -7.05 13.45
N GLY A 83 14.79 -6.28 13.15
CA GLY A 83 13.97 -6.47 11.94
C GLY A 83 14.77 -6.34 10.64
N PRO A 84 15.44 -5.19 10.39
CA PRO A 84 16.31 -5.01 9.23
C PRO A 84 17.39 -6.09 9.09
N VAL A 85 18.05 -6.49 10.19
CA VAL A 85 19.09 -7.53 10.16
C VAL A 85 18.51 -8.88 9.74
N VAL A 86 17.38 -9.29 10.30
CA VAL A 86 16.72 -10.56 9.91
C VAL A 86 16.34 -10.54 8.42
N VAL A 87 15.81 -9.43 7.91
CA VAL A 87 15.48 -9.28 6.48
C VAL A 87 16.73 -9.40 5.59
N VAL A 88 17.84 -8.76 5.97
CA VAL A 88 19.11 -8.88 5.23
C VAL A 88 19.62 -10.32 5.21
N ILE A 89 19.53 -11.02 6.34
CA ILE A 89 19.93 -12.43 6.43
C ILE A 89 19.05 -13.30 5.53
N LEU A 90 17.72 -13.14 5.58
CA LEU A 90 16.79 -13.90 4.75
C LEU A 90 16.99 -13.63 3.25
N LEU A 91 17.23 -12.38 2.86
CA LEU A 91 17.55 -12.01 1.48
C LEU A 91 18.92 -12.52 1.06
N ALA A 92 19.91 -12.54 1.95
CA ALA A 92 21.22 -13.12 1.66
C ALA A 92 21.12 -14.63 1.40
N PHE A 93 20.19 -15.32 2.05
CA PHE A 93 19.91 -16.73 1.81
C PHE A 93 19.10 -17.01 0.53
N ARG A 94 18.69 -15.97 -0.24
CA ARG A 94 17.96 -16.04 -1.52
C ARG A 94 17.28 -17.41 -1.77
N PRO A 95 16.10 -17.69 -1.19
CA PRO A 95 15.38 -18.94 -1.44
C PRO A 95 14.93 -19.12 -2.91
N GLU A 96 15.10 -18.11 -3.77
CA GLU A 96 14.64 -18.06 -5.18
C GLU A 96 15.71 -18.50 -6.22
N GLN A 97 16.81 -19.16 -5.82
CA GLN A 97 17.74 -19.79 -6.78
C GLN A 97 17.43 -21.28 -7.08
N ARG A 98 16.15 -21.63 -7.22
CA ARG A 98 15.73 -22.88 -7.89
C ARG A 98 14.47 -22.67 -8.71
#